data_AF-A0A8B6D391-F1
#
_entry.id   AF-A0A8B6D391-F1
#
_cell.length_a   1.000
_cell.length_b   1.000
_cell.length_c   1.000
_cell.angle_alpha   90.00
_cell.angle_beta   90.00
_cell.angle_gamma   90.00
#
_symmetry.space_group_name_H-M   'P 1'
#
loop_
_entity.id
_entity.type
_entity.pdbx_description
1 polymer ?
#
loop_
_entity_poly.entity_id
_entity_poly.type
_entity_poly.pdbx_seq_one_letter_code
_entity_poly.pdbx_strand_id
1 'polypeptide(L)'
;MERKITRIGSKFMFSCGTFVTGSCAILFGVLDRCPDGIVYIVMCFCCRIVEALGCSAYVTALFAITASVFPDNVSTVFVSFAITASVFPENVSTVFGALETFSGIGMMVGPAIGGALYTAGGFGLPFFVMGSVVILYGMFCLYLMPPVKDHHSKLSKPFFYLLKSPLALVTGLSILVGAFSLGFMDPTLAQHLSKLDLNTWQIGLMFLIAPGIYAFTAPLWGWITDSKVREDNLLTQNE
;
A
#
# COMPACT_ATOMS: atom_id res chain seq x y z
N MET A 1 28.64 -14.42 -11.99
CA MET A 1 28.52 -12.95 -11.83
C MET A 1 27.28 -12.60 -11.00
N GLU A 2 26.94 -13.39 -9.96
CA GLU A 2 25.65 -13.34 -9.24
C GLU A 2 25.82 -12.98 -7.74
N ARG A 3 26.96 -12.39 -7.35
CA ARG A 3 27.36 -12.27 -5.94
C ARG A 3 27.25 -10.89 -5.34
N LYS A 4 26.57 -9.93 -5.99
CA LYS A 4 26.48 -8.53 -5.52
C LYS A 4 25.08 -8.03 -5.17
N ILE A 5 24.01 -8.83 -5.36
CA ILE A 5 22.64 -8.32 -5.24
C ILE A 5 22.10 -8.31 -3.79
N THR A 6 22.72 -9.02 -2.84
CA THR A 6 22.25 -9.05 -1.44
C THR A 6 23.00 -8.11 -0.48
N ARG A 7 23.69 -7.08 -1.01
CA ARG A 7 24.35 -6.05 -0.18
C ARG A 7 23.46 -4.85 0.15
N ILE A 8 22.27 -4.80 -0.46
CA ILE A 8 21.28 -3.77 -0.14
C ILE A 8 20.52 -4.24 1.10
N GLY A 9 20.90 -3.70 2.26
CA GLY A 9 20.15 -3.92 3.51
C GLY A 9 18.71 -3.41 3.35
N SER A 10 17.75 -4.06 4.01
CA SER A 10 16.32 -3.70 3.85
C SER A 10 16.05 -2.24 4.21
N LYS A 11 16.83 -1.64 5.12
CA LYS A 11 16.80 -0.20 5.42
C LYS A 11 17.13 0.68 4.21
N PHE A 12 18.15 0.32 3.45
CA PHE A 12 18.56 1.07 2.27
C PHE A 12 17.52 0.94 1.16
N MET A 13 16.97 -0.27 0.96
CA MET A 13 15.91 -0.49 -0.03
C MET A 13 14.64 0.31 0.29
N PHE A 14 14.26 0.36 1.57
CA PHE A 14 13.15 1.19 2.05
C PHE A 14 13.44 2.68 1.78
N SER A 15 14.60 3.18 2.20
CA SER A 15 14.98 4.58 2.01
C SER A 15 14.97 4.98 0.54
N CYS A 16 15.70 4.25 -0.31
CA CYS A 16 15.78 4.55 -1.74
C CYS A 16 14.40 4.43 -2.41
N GLY A 17 13.60 3.41 -2.07
CA GLY A 17 12.24 3.26 -2.60
C GLY A 17 11.37 4.47 -2.30
N THR A 18 11.32 4.91 -1.04
CA THR A 18 10.51 6.07 -0.64
C THR A 18 11.00 7.38 -1.28
N PHE A 19 12.32 7.59 -1.34
CA PHE A 19 12.87 8.77 -2.00
C PHE A 19 12.56 8.79 -3.50
N VAL A 20 12.68 7.65 -4.19
CA VAL A 20 12.35 7.53 -5.62
C VAL A 20 10.87 7.80 -5.85
N THR A 21 9.96 7.17 -5.09
CA THR A 21 8.52 7.40 -5.22
C THR A 21 8.14 8.86 -4.98
N GLY A 22 8.62 9.48 -3.90
CA GLY A 22 8.32 10.88 -3.61
C GLY A 22 8.91 11.86 -4.64
N SER A 23 10.13 11.60 -5.12
CA SER A 23 10.77 12.42 -6.16
C SER A 23 10.05 12.28 -7.50
N CYS A 24 9.64 11.07 -7.87
CA CYS A 24 8.82 10.83 -9.07
C CYS A 24 7.45 11.50 -8.99
N ALA A 25 6.80 11.49 -7.83
CA ALA A 25 5.54 12.21 -7.63
C ALA A 25 5.74 13.72 -7.86
N ILE A 26 6.78 14.32 -7.30
CA ILE A 26 7.13 15.75 -7.53
C ILE A 26 7.41 16.01 -9.03
N LEU A 27 8.22 15.16 -9.67
CA LEU A 27 8.53 15.26 -11.10
C LEU A 27 7.27 15.21 -11.96
N PHE A 28 6.31 14.33 -11.61
CA PHE A 28 5.02 14.23 -12.29
C PHE A 28 4.24 15.56 -12.25
N GLY A 29 4.34 16.33 -11.16
CA GLY A 29 3.75 17.67 -11.07
C GLY A 29 4.38 18.72 -11.98
N VAL A 30 5.62 18.50 -12.45
CA VAL A 30 6.32 19.40 -13.40
C VAL A 30 6.07 18.99 -14.86
N LEU A 31 5.61 17.77 -15.11
CA LEU A 31 5.37 17.25 -16.47
C LEU A 31 4.36 18.08 -17.27
N ASP A 32 3.47 18.82 -16.59
CA ASP A 32 2.54 19.77 -17.22
C ASP A 32 3.23 20.90 -18.00
N ARG A 33 4.54 21.13 -17.77
CA ARG A 33 5.34 22.10 -18.52
C ARG A 33 5.98 21.51 -19.78
N CYS A 34 5.84 20.21 -20.03
CA CYS A 34 6.37 19.58 -21.23
C CYS A 34 5.51 19.89 -22.46
N PRO A 35 6.10 19.93 -23.66
CA PRO A 35 5.35 20.17 -24.90
C PRO A 35 4.29 19.09 -25.12
N ASP A 36 3.12 19.53 -25.58
CA ASP A 36 1.95 18.68 -25.83
C ASP A 36 2.25 17.57 -26.86
N GLY A 37 1.62 16.41 -26.66
CA GLY A 37 1.65 15.28 -27.59
C GLY A 37 2.39 14.05 -27.05
N ILE A 38 3.05 13.33 -27.94
CA ILE A 38 3.66 12.02 -27.63
C ILE A 38 4.74 12.13 -26.54
N VAL A 39 5.46 13.25 -26.49
CA VAL A 39 6.54 13.48 -25.51
C VAL A 39 5.99 13.49 -24.08
N TYR A 40 4.87 14.18 -23.82
CA TYR A 40 4.20 14.17 -22.53
C TYR A 40 3.76 12.76 -22.13
N ILE A 41 3.15 12.01 -23.06
CA ILE A 41 2.67 10.65 -22.80
C ILE A 41 3.84 9.72 -22.44
N VAL A 42 4.92 9.74 -23.22
CA VAL A 42 6.11 8.90 -22.97
C VAL A 42 6.74 9.24 -21.62
N MET A 43 6.87 10.53 -21.29
CA MET A 43 7.41 10.95 -19.98
C MET A 43 6.52 10.51 -18.82
N CYS A 44 5.19 10.60 -18.97
CA CYS A 44 4.24 10.09 -17.99
C CYS A 44 4.42 8.59 -17.73
N PHE A 45 4.54 7.78 -18.79
CA PHE A 45 4.78 6.34 -18.66
C PHE A 45 6.13 6.05 -18.01
N CYS A 46 7.20 6.70 -18.43
CA CYS A 46 8.51 6.54 -17.81
C CYS A 46 8.47 6.88 -16.31
N CYS A 47 7.87 8.03 -15.96
CA CYS A 47 7.75 8.45 -14.57
C CYS A 47 6.93 7.45 -13.74
N ARG A 48 5.82 6.94 -14.28
CA ARG A 48 4.98 5.94 -13.60
C ARG A 48 5.66 4.59 -13.42
N ILE A 49 6.47 4.16 -14.38
CA ILE A 49 7.26 2.92 -14.24
C ILE A 49 8.27 3.08 -13.10
N VAL A 50 9.00 4.20 -13.06
CA VAL A 50 10.00 4.44 -12.01
C VAL A 50 9.32 4.59 -10.63
N GLU A 51 8.19 5.29 -10.57
CA GLU A 51 7.39 5.42 -9.35
C GLU A 51 6.90 4.05 -8.83
N ALA A 52 6.41 3.19 -9.73
CA ALA A 52 5.95 1.84 -9.40
C ALA A 52 7.11 0.94 -8.92
N LEU A 53 8.29 1.05 -9.52
CA LEU A 53 9.50 0.37 -9.06
C LEU A 53 9.93 0.87 -7.67
N GLY A 54 9.85 2.18 -7.41
CA GLY A 54 10.11 2.75 -6.10
C GLY A 54 9.10 2.25 -5.05
N CYS A 55 7.82 2.23 -5.39
CA CYS A 55 6.74 1.82 -4.50
C CYS A 55 6.85 0.34 -4.15
N SER A 56 7.08 -0.52 -5.14
CA SER A 56 7.28 -1.96 -4.92
C SER A 56 8.55 -2.26 -4.10
N ALA A 57 9.65 -1.53 -4.34
CA ALA A 57 10.86 -1.66 -3.54
C ALA A 57 10.64 -1.24 -2.08
N TYR A 58 9.96 -0.11 -1.85
CA TYR A 58 9.59 0.38 -0.52
C TYR A 58 8.70 -0.62 0.22
N VAL A 59 7.61 -1.09 -0.40
CA VAL A 59 6.67 -2.05 0.20
C VAL A 59 7.36 -3.39 0.48
N THR A 60 8.17 -3.90 -0.43
CA THR A 60 8.92 -5.17 -0.24
C THR A 60 9.94 -5.06 0.88
N ALA A 61 10.66 -3.93 0.97
CA ALA A 61 11.60 -3.69 2.05
C ALA A 61 10.87 -3.65 3.39
N LEU A 62 9.74 -2.97 3.43
CA LEU A 62 8.87 -2.87 4.60
C LEU A 62 8.45 -4.26 5.11
N PHE A 63 8.09 -5.17 4.21
CA PHE A 63 7.81 -6.57 4.54
C PHE A 63 8.99 -7.31 5.14
N ALA A 64 10.15 -7.22 4.50
CA ALA A 64 11.36 -7.90 4.97
C ALA A 64 11.78 -7.42 6.38
N ILE A 65 11.68 -6.11 6.61
CA ILE A 65 11.90 -5.49 7.91
C ILE A 65 10.94 -6.07 8.93
N THR A 66 9.64 -6.04 8.62
CA THR A 66 8.59 -6.54 9.51
C THR A 66 8.84 -7.99 9.92
N ALA A 67 9.11 -8.85 8.95
CA ALA A 67 9.38 -10.26 9.17
C ALA A 67 10.62 -10.49 10.07
N SER A 68 11.62 -9.61 9.96
CA SER A 68 12.84 -9.70 10.78
C SER A 68 12.67 -9.21 12.21
N VAL A 69 11.73 -8.28 12.46
CA VAL A 69 11.45 -7.73 13.80
C VAL A 69 10.40 -8.58 14.51
N PHE A 70 9.44 -9.16 13.80
CA PHE A 70 8.31 -9.92 14.34
C PHE A 70 8.16 -11.30 13.65
N PRO A 71 9.00 -12.29 13.99
CA PRO A 71 9.01 -13.61 13.34
C PRO A 71 7.76 -14.45 13.59
N ASP A 72 6.96 -14.15 14.64
CA ASP A 72 5.73 -14.88 14.95
C ASP A 72 4.48 -14.32 14.24
N ASN A 73 4.58 -13.11 13.66
CA ASN A 73 3.46 -12.38 13.03
C ASN A 73 3.73 -12.03 11.55
N VAL A 74 4.49 -12.86 10.84
CA VAL A 74 5.02 -12.56 9.48
C VAL A 74 3.93 -12.49 8.39
N SER A 75 2.73 -13.02 8.65
CA SER A 75 1.64 -13.07 7.66
C SER A 75 0.94 -11.73 7.41
N THR A 76 1.38 -10.64 8.04
CA THR A 76 0.63 -9.39 8.01
C THR A 76 1.12 -8.38 6.98
N VAL A 77 0.17 -7.88 6.17
CA VAL A 77 0.41 -7.19 4.90
C VAL A 77 0.98 -5.75 5.06
N PHE A 78 1.18 -5.21 6.26
CA PHE A 78 1.86 -3.90 6.46
C PHE A 78 2.63 -3.84 7.80
N VAL A 79 3.62 -2.93 7.94
CA VAL A 79 4.36 -2.75 9.22
C VAL A 79 3.41 -2.39 10.36
N SER A 80 2.49 -1.46 10.15
CA SER A 80 1.55 -1.02 11.19
C SER A 80 0.73 -2.19 11.72
N PHE A 81 0.34 -3.05 10.80
CA PHE A 81 -0.42 -4.26 10.98
C PHE A 81 0.34 -5.34 11.76
N ALA A 82 1.63 -5.54 11.49
CA ALA A 82 2.46 -6.49 12.24
C ALA A 82 2.87 -5.98 13.63
N ILE A 83 3.14 -4.67 13.77
CA ILE A 83 3.34 -4.05 15.09
C ILE A 83 2.09 -4.26 15.93
N THR A 84 0.91 -3.97 15.38
CA THR A 84 -0.37 -4.22 16.03
C THR A 84 -0.53 -5.68 16.45
N ALA A 85 -0.25 -6.64 15.57
CA ALA A 85 -0.35 -8.06 15.89
C ALA A 85 0.60 -8.48 17.03
N SER A 86 1.78 -7.84 17.11
CA SER A 86 2.75 -8.10 18.18
C SER A 86 2.40 -7.46 19.52
N VAL A 87 1.77 -6.28 19.50
CA VAL A 87 1.43 -5.52 20.71
C VAL A 87 0.09 -5.97 21.30
N PHE A 88 -0.86 -6.39 20.45
CA PHE A 88 -2.21 -6.80 20.83
C PHE A 88 -2.58 -8.19 20.27
N PRO A 89 -1.90 -9.28 20.69
CA PRO A 89 -2.11 -10.62 20.15
C PRO A 89 -3.51 -11.20 20.40
N GLU A 90 -4.26 -10.70 21.38
CA GLU A 90 -5.62 -11.17 21.68
C GLU A 90 -6.73 -10.47 20.89
N ASN A 91 -6.48 -9.28 20.33
CA ASN A 91 -7.49 -8.46 19.64
C ASN A 91 -7.03 -8.04 18.25
N VAL A 92 -6.29 -8.94 17.60
CA VAL A 92 -5.61 -8.69 16.33
C VAL A 92 -6.62 -8.32 15.22
N SER A 93 -7.73 -9.05 15.09
CA SER A 93 -8.72 -8.78 14.03
C SER A 93 -9.47 -7.47 14.25
N THR A 94 -9.75 -7.11 15.50
CA THR A 94 -10.39 -5.82 15.83
C THR A 94 -9.50 -4.63 15.46
N VAL A 95 -8.21 -4.68 15.78
CA VAL A 95 -7.29 -3.59 15.41
C VAL A 95 -6.98 -3.60 13.90
N PHE A 96 -6.97 -4.77 13.25
CA PHE A 96 -6.99 -4.86 11.79
C PHE A 96 -8.19 -4.14 11.18
N GLY A 97 -9.39 -4.42 11.69
CA GLY A 97 -10.61 -3.76 11.25
C GLY A 97 -10.53 -2.24 11.39
N ALA A 98 -9.99 -1.75 12.51
CA ALA A 98 -9.81 -0.30 12.73
C ALA A 98 -8.79 0.32 11.75
N LEU A 99 -7.66 -0.34 11.51
CA LEU A 99 -6.66 0.12 10.54
C LEU A 99 -7.19 0.10 9.11
N GLU A 100 -8.03 -0.88 8.76
CA GLU A 100 -8.73 -0.92 7.48
C GLU A 100 -9.75 0.20 7.35
N THR A 101 -10.45 0.56 8.43
CA THR A 101 -11.33 1.74 8.46
C THR A 101 -10.53 3.01 8.16
N PHE A 102 -9.36 3.20 8.78
CA PHE A 102 -8.50 4.36 8.48
C PHE A 102 -7.97 4.35 7.04
N SER A 103 -7.62 3.18 6.50
CA SER A 103 -7.25 3.01 5.09
C SER A 103 -8.40 3.45 4.17
N GLY A 104 -9.61 2.97 4.43
CA GLY A 104 -10.82 3.36 3.69
C GLY A 104 -11.11 4.86 3.78
N ILE A 105 -10.99 5.47 4.98
CA ILE A 105 -11.10 6.93 5.15
C ILE A 105 -10.02 7.65 4.33
N GLY A 106 -8.79 7.13 4.29
CA GLY A 106 -7.72 7.67 3.46
C GLY A 106 -8.06 7.66 1.97
N MET A 107 -8.61 6.55 1.47
CA MET A 107 -9.09 6.44 0.08
C MET A 107 -10.27 7.37 -0.20
N MET A 108 -11.13 7.62 0.79
CA MET A 108 -12.27 8.52 0.71
C MET A 108 -11.85 10.00 0.66
N VAL A 109 -10.97 10.40 1.57
CA VAL A 109 -10.53 11.79 1.74
C VAL A 109 -9.45 12.18 0.72
N GLY A 110 -8.69 11.21 0.20
CA GLY A 110 -7.61 11.40 -0.76
C GLY A 110 -8.02 12.20 -2.01
N PRO A 111 -9.04 11.77 -2.79
CA PRO A 111 -9.52 12.52 -3.95
C PRO A 111 -10.06 13.91 -3.60
N ALA A 112 -10.72 14.07 -2.46
CA ALA A 112 -11.25 15.36 -2.01
C ALA A 112 -10.12 16.36 -1.70
N ILE A 113 -9.09 15.93 -0.96
CA ILE A 113 -7.89 16.72 -0.70
C ILE A 113 -7.17 17.02 -2.02
N GLY A 114 -6.96 16.01 -2.88
CA GLY A 114 -6.29 16.20 -4.17
C GLY A 114 -7.01 17.21 -5.08
N GLY A 115 -8.35 17.13 -5.16
CA GLY A 115 -9.18 18.07 -5.91
C GLY A 115 -9.18 19.49 -5.33
N ALA A 116 -9.18 19.63 -4.01
CA ALA A 116 -9.06 20.93 -3.34
C ALA A 116 -7.69 21.58 -3.65
N LEU A 117 -6.59 20.82 -3.56
CA LEU A 117 -5.26 21.30 -3.94
C LEU A 117 -5.17 21.66 -5.42
N TYR A 118 -5.80 20.88 -6.29
CA TYR A 118 -5.86 21.15 -7.73
C TYR A 118 -6.56 22.49 -8.02
N THR A 119 -7.67 22.75 -7.32
CA THR A 119 -8.43 24.00 -7.49
C THR A 119 -7.66 25.22 -6.94
N ALA A 120 -6.87 25.03 -5.88
CA ALA A 120 -6.10 26.10 -5.25
C ALA A 120 -4.81 26.48 -6.01
N GLY A 121 -4.12 25.52 -6.62
CA GLY A 121 -2.79 25.73 -7.20
C GLY A 121 -2.53 25.06 -8.55
N GLY A 122 -3.57 24.59 -9.23
CA GLY A 122 -3.49 23.94 -10.54
C GLY A 122 -2.92 22.52 -10.48
N PHE A 123 -2.53 22.01 -11.64
CA PHE A 123 -2.12 20.61 -11.81
C PHE A 123 -0.95 20.18 -10.93
N GLY A 124 0.08 21.02 -10.78
CA GLY A 124 1.30 20.63 -10.06
C GLY A 124 1.16 20.57 -8.53
N LEU A 125 0.26 21.37 -7.93
CA LEU A 125 0.19 21.53 -6.47
C LEU A 125 -0.09 20.24 -5.69
N PRO A 126 -1.09 19.39 -6.08
CA PRO A 126 -1.33 18.11 -5.42
C PRO A 126 -0.10 17.21 -5.39
N PHE A 127 0.64 17.15 -6.51
CA PHE A 127 1.82 16.29 -6.65
C PHE A 127 3.00 16.77 -5.80
N PHE A 128 3.23 18.08 -5.72
CA PHE A 128 4.28 18.63 -4.86
C PHE A 128 4.01 18.39 -3.38
N VAL A 129 2.76 18.59 -2.94
CA VAL A 129 2.38 18.37 -1.54
C VAL A 129 2.43 16.88 -1.21
N MET A 130 1.81 16.02 -2.02
CA MET A 130 1.82 14.57 -1.75
C MET A 130 3.23 13.98 -1.82
N GLY A 131 4.03 14.36 -2.82
CA GLY A 131 5.41 13.88 -2.96
C GLY A 131 6.32 14.32 -1.80
N SER A 132 6.19 15.56 -1.33
CA SER A 132 6.93 16.04 -0.15
C SER A 132 6.50 15.35 1.14
N VAL A 133 5.20 15.15 1.34
CA VAL A 133 4.66 14.39 2.49
C VAL A 133 5.22 12.96 2.51
N VAL A 134 5.28 12.28 1.35
CA VAL A 134 5.85 10.92 1.25
C VAL A 134 7.33 10.90 1.64
N ILE A 135 8.12 11.87 1.18
CA ILE A 135 9.55 11.96 1.54
C ILE A 135 9.72 12.19 3.05
N LEU A 136 8.98 13.15 3.62
CA LEU A 136 9.03 13.47 5.04
C LEU A 136 8.60 12.27 5.90
N TYR A 137 7.52 11.59 5.51
CA TYR A 137 7.06 10.37 6.16
C TYR A 137 8.12 9.26 6.09
N GLY A 138 8.74 9.06 4.93
CA GLY A 138 9.85 8.13 4.77
C GLY A 138 11.03 8.42 5.69
N MET A 139 11.43 9.69 5.80
CA MET A 139 12.49 10.12 6.71
C MET A 139 12.11 9.89 8.19
N PHE A 140 10.87 10.20 8.56
CA PHE A 140 10.36 9.94 9.90
C PHE A 140 10.37 8.44 10.23
N CYS A 141 9.91 7.60 9.31
CA CYS A 141 9.96 6.15 9.46
C CYS A 141 11.40 5.64 9.62
N LEU A 142 12.37 6.15 8.85
CA LEU A 142 13.78 5.77 8.98
C LEU A 142 14.37 6.12 10.35
N TYR A 143 13.97 7.25 10.92
CA TYR A 143 14.42 7.66 12.26
C TYR A 143 13.85 6.75 13.35
N LEU A 144 12.57 6.39 13.26
CA LEU A 144 11.90 5.54 14.24
C LEU A 144 12.30 4.06 14.12
N MET A 145 12.89 3.67 12.99
CA MET A 145 13.14 2.28 12.66
C MET A 145 14.25 1.64 13.52
N PRO A 146 13.96 0.58 14.29
CA PRO A 146 14.96 -0.09 15.11
C PRO A 146 16.09 -0.69 14.25
N PRO A 147 17.30 -0.89 14.80
CA PRO A 147 18.41 -1.49 14.07
C PRO A 147 18.07 -2.95 13.68
N VAL A 148 17.62 -3.12 12.43
CA VAL A 148 17.43 -4.44 11.83
C VAL A 148 18.80 -5.07 11.65
N LYS A 149 19.01 -6.21 12.33
CA LYS A 149 20.16 -7.07 12.04
C LYS A 149 19.87 -7.75 10.72
N ASP A 150 20.54 -7.29 9.66
CA ASP A 150 20.52 -7.96 8.36
C ASP A 150 21.03 -9.40 8.59
N HIS A 151 20.11 -10.35 8.73
CA HIS A 151 20.47 -11.76 8.66
C HIS A 151 20.87 -12.01 7.22
N HIS A 152 22.19 -12.10 6.99
CA HIS A 152 22.74 -12.70 5.79
C HIS A 152 22.38 -14.20 5.78
N SER A 153 21.09 -14.51 5.64
CA SER A 153 20.68 -15.85 5.30
C SER A 153 21.27 -16.11 3.92
N LYS A 154 22.15 -17.12 3.84
CA LYS A 154 22.49 -17.69 2.54
C LYS A 154 21.15 -18.07 1.91
N LEU A 155 20.76 -17.40 0.82
CA LEU A 155 19.58 -17.81 0.05
C LEU A 155 19.76 -19.29 -0.29
N SER A 156 19.13 -20.16 0.51
CA SER A 156 19.33 -21.61 0.43
C SER A 156 18.56 -22.19 -0.76
N LYS A 157 17.59 -21.44 -1.30
CA LYS A 157 16.81 -21.83 -2.47
C LYS A 157 16.66 -20.65 -3.44
N PRO A 158 16.76 -20.87 -4.77
CA PRO A 158 16.60 -19.82 -5.76
C PRO A 158 15.17 -19.26 -5.74
N PHE A 159 15.01 -17.97 -6.05
CA PHE A 159 13.71 -17.29 -6.18
C PHE A 159 12.71 -18.07 -7.04
N PHE A 160 13.19 -18.71 -8.10
CA PHE A 160 12.41 -19.58 -8.98
C PHE A 160 11.82 -20.83 -8.32
N TYR A 161 12.36 -21.26 -7.16
CA TYR A 161 11.79 -22.36 -6.38
C TYR A 161 10.51 -21.95 -5.65
N LEU A 162 10.45 -20.70 -5.16
CA LEU A 162 9.23 -20.14 -4.57
C LEU A 162 8.11 -20.04 -5.62
N LEU A 163 8.47 -19.60 -6.84
CA LEU A 163 7.55 -19.51 -7.97
C LEU A 163 7.04 -20.88 -8.47
N LYS A 164 7.76 -21.97 -8.17
CA LYS A 164 7.32 -23.34 -8.47
C LYS A 164 6.41 -23.93 -7.39
N SER A 165 6.28 -23.29 -6.24
CA SER A 165 5.40 -23.79 -5.18
C SER A 165 3.94 -23.48 -5.52
N PRO A 166 3.03 -24.47 -5.48
CA PRO A 166 1.64 -24.29 -5.88
C PRO A 166 0.91 -23.28 -4.96
N LEU A 167 1.26 -23.25 -3.68
CA LEU A 167 0.67 -22.31 -2.72
C LEU A 167 1.00 -20.85 -3.09
N ALA A 168 2.27 -20.54 -3.38
CA ALA A 168 2.68 -19.18 -3.74
C ALA A 168 2.08 -18.72 -5.08
N LEU A 169 1.91 -19.65 -6.03
CA LEU A 169 1.24 -19.35 -7.31
C LEU A 169 -0.25 -19.06 -7.11
N VAL A 170 -0.95 -19.86 -6.30
CA VAL A 170 -2.38 -19.62 -6.01
C VAL A 170 -2.58 -18.28 -5.31
N THR A 171 -1.76 -17.95 -4.31
CA THR A 171 -1.83 -16.64 -3.64
C THR A 171 -1.43 -15.49 -4.56
N GLY A 172 -0.41 -15.68 -5.41
CA GLY A 172 -0.02 -14.67 -6.39
C GLY A 172 -1.11 -14.41 -7.41
N LEU A 173 -1.75 -15.46 -7.93
CA LEU A 173 -2.86 -15.36 -8.87
C LEU A 173 -4.09 -14.71 -8.25
N SER A 174 -4.43 -15.03 -7.00
CA SER A 174 -5.57 -14.40 -6.33
C SER A 174 -5.34 -12.90 -6.11
N ILE A 175 -4.13 -12.50 -5.70
CA ILE A 175 -3.74 -11.10 -5.57
C ILE A 175 -3.82 -10.38 -6.92
N LEU A 176 -3.33 -11.01 -7.99
CA LEU A 176 -3.40 -10.44 -9.35
C LEU A 176 -4.85 -10.23 -9.79
N VAL A 177 -5.70 -11.26 -9.66
CA VAL A 177 -7.12 -11.17 -10.02
C VAL A 177 -7.80 -10.05 -9.23
N GLY A 178 -7.57 -9.98 -7.91
CA GLY A 178 -8.11 -8.91 -7.07
C GLY A 178 -7.65 -7.51 -7.49
N ALA A 179 -6.36 -7.35 -7.80
CA ALA A 179 -5.80 -6.08 -8.28
C ALA A 179 -6.40 -5.68 -9.64
N PHE A 180 -6.59 -6.63 -10.56
CA PHE A 180 -7.27 -6.37 -11.83
C PHE A 180 -8.73 -5.98 -11.63
N SER A 181 -9.46 -6.64 -10.73
CA SER A 181 -10.85 -6.31 -10.44
C SER A 181 -11.00 -4.88 -9.91
N LEU A 182 -10.19 -4.48 -8.92
CA LEU A 182 -10.20 -3.11 -8.40
C LEU A 182 -9.78 -2.10 -9.47
N GLY A 183 -8.69 -2.38 -10.18
CA GLY A 183 -8.16 -1.51 -11.23
C GLY A 183 -9.07 -1.34 -12.44
N PHE A 184 -9.99 -2.27 -12.70
CA PHE A 184 -10.99 -2.16 -13.76
C PHE A 184 -12.26 -1.43 -13.30
N MET A 185 -12.59 -1.56 -12.01
CA MET A 185 -13.80 -0.99 -11.43
C MET A 185 -13.74 0.54 -11.38
N ASP A 186 -12.60 1.12 -10.96
CA ASP A 186 -12.42 2.57 -10.85
C ASP A 186 -12.60 3.34 -12.18
N PRO A 187 -11.89 3.00 -13.28
CA PRO A 187 -12.05 3.70 -14.55
C PRO A 187 -13.41 3.41 -15.21
N THR A 188 -13.97 2.21 -15.03
CA THR A 188 -15.29 1.86 -15.57
C THR A 188 -16.40 2.67 -14.90
N LEU A 189 -16.30 2.88 -13.58
CA LEU A 189 -17.22 3.71 -12.82
C LEU A 189 -17.07 5.18 -13.21
N ALA A 190 -15.84 5.68 -13.37
CA ALA A 190 -15.59 7.06 -13.82
C ALA A 190 -16.22 7.32 -15.20
N GLN A 191 -16.06 6.40 -16.15
CA GLN A 191 -16.60 6.52 -17.51
C GLN A 191 -18.13 6.43 -17.56
N HIS A 192 -18.77 5.69 -16.65
CA HIS A 192 -20.24 5.68 -16.55
C HIS A 192 -20.76 6.97 -15.90
N LEU A 193 -20.08 7.46 -14.87
CA LEU A 193 -20.43 8.69 -14.19
C LEU A 193 -20.23 9.92 -15.08
N SER A 194 -19.25 9.94 -15.98
CA SER A 194 -19.02 11.04 -16.92
C SER A 194 -20.09 11.16 -18.01
N LYS A 195 -20.85 10.09 -18.26
CA LYS A 195 -21.99 10.10 -19.20
C LYS A 195 -23.27 10.64 -18.57
N LEU A 196 -23.29 10.74 -17.24
CA LEU A 196 -24.35 11.38 -16.49
C LEU A 196 -23.88 12.82 -16.24
N ASP A 197 -24.71 13.83 -16.52
CA ASP A 197 -24.43 15.25 -16.25
C ASP A 197 -24.47 15.54 -14.73
N LEU A 198 -23.64 14.82 -13.97
CA LEU A 198 -23.60 14.85 -12.51
C LEU A 198 -22.57 15.87 -12.04
N ASN A 199 -22.90 16.52 -10.94
CA ASN A 199 -22.02 17.52 -10.34
C ASN A 199 -20.76 16.84 -9.76
N THR A 200 -19.59 17.51 -9.78
CA THR A 200 -18.30 16.95 -9.35
C THR A 200 -18.35 16.36 -7.92
N TRP A 201 -19.15 16.98 -7.05
CA TRP A 201 -19.42 16.50 -5.69
C TRP A 201 -20.14 15.15 -5.65
N GLN A 202 -21.11 14.92 -6.54
CA GLN A 202 -21.88 13.66 -6.61
C GLN A 202 -21.02 12.51 -7.13
N ILE A 203 -20.13 12.79 -8.09
CA ILE A 203 -19.15 11.81 -8.59
C ILE A 203 -18.22 11.39 -7.46
N GLY A 204 -17.68 12.36 -6.70
CA GLY A 204 -16.86 12.10 -5.52
C GLY A 204 -17.59 11.23 -4.48
N LEU A 205 -18.88 11.50 -4.21
CA LEU A 205 -19.70 10.69 -3.31
C LEU A 205 -19.89 9.25 -3.82
N MET A 206 -20.05 9.02 -5.13
CA MET A 206 -20.20 7.67 -5.68
C MET A 206 -18.93 6.82 -5.49
N PHE A 207 -17.75 7.43 -5.67
CA PHE A 207 -16.47 6.80 -5.35
C PHE A 207 -16.23 6.62 -3.85
N LEU A 208 -16.98 7.34 -3.01
CA LEU A 208 -16.91 7.28 -1.55
C LEU A 208 -17.68 6.09 -0.97
N ILE A 209 -18.78 5.69 -1.60
CA ILE A 209 -19.72 4.70 -1.06
C ILE A 209 -19.06 3.32 -0.91
N ALA A 210 -18.34 2.85 -1.92
CA ALA A 210 -17.70 1.53 -1.89
C ALA A 210 -16.63 1.40 -0.77
N PRO A 211 -15.61 2.28 -0.68
CA PRO A 211 -14.65 2.24 0.42
C PRO A 211 -15.31 2.58 1.76
N GLY A 212 -16.37 3.38 1.79
CA GLY A 212 -17.15 3.66 3.00
C GLY A 212 -17.83 2.40 3.55
N ILE A 213 -18.59 1.67 2.73
CA ILE A 213 -19.22 0.41 3.14
C ILE A 213 -18.17 -0.60 3.60
N TYR A 214 -17.05 -0.67 2.90
CA TYR A 214 -15.93 -1.53 3.29
C TYR A 214 -15.33 -1.12 4.66
N ALA A 215 -15.08 0.17 4.88
CA ALA A 215 -14.56 0.72 6.12
C ALA A 215 -15.49 0.48 7.33
N PHE A 216 -16.81 0.49 7.13
CA PHE A 216 -17.79 0.19 8.19
C PHE A 216 -17.97 -1.31 8.44
N THR A 217 -17.90 -2.15 7.40
CA THR A 217 -18.11 -3.60 7.53
C THR A 217 -16.87 -4.35 8.01
N ALA A 218 -15.66 -3.85 7.75
CA ALA A 218 -14.40 -4.44 8.20
C ALA A 218 -14.31 -4.64 9.74
N PRO A 219 -14.59 -3.65 10.60
CA PRO A 219 -14.53 -3.83 12.06
C PRO A 219 -15.65 -4.74 12.58
N LEU A 220 -16.83 -4.75 11.94
CA LEU A 220 -17.93 -5.66 12.26
C LEU A 220 -17.53 -7.11 12.05
N TRP A 221 -16.93 -7.42 10.90
CA TRP A 221 -16.43 -8.78 10.62
C TRP A 221 -15.26 -9.16 11.50
N GLY A 222 -14.32 -8.23 11.78
CA GLY A 222 -13.20 -8.45 12.68
C GLY A 222 -13.62 -8.79 14.12
N TRP A 223 -14.64 -8.11 14.64
CA TRP A 223 -15.19 -8.41 15.97
C TRP A 223 -15.90 -9.78 16.02
N ILE A 224 -16.64 -10.14 14.98
CA ILE A 224 -17.33 -11.45 14.88
C ILE A 224 -16.33 -12.61 14.80
N THR A 225 -15.19 -12.43 14.13
CA THR A 225 -14.16 -13.46 14.07
C THR A 225 -13.42 -13.61 15.40
N ASP A 226 -13.09 -12.49 16.06
CA ASP A 226 -12.41 -12.52 17.37
C ASP A 226 -13.29 -13.17 18.45
N SER A 227 -14.61 -12.93 18.44
CA SER A 227 -15.52 -13.53 19.43
C SER A 227 -15.61 -15.06 19.30
N LYS A 228 -15.67 -15.59 18.07
CA LYS A 228 -15.71 -17.04 17.83
C LYS A 228 -14.41 -17.75 18.19
N VAL A 229 -13.26 -17.16 17.84
CA VAL A 229 -11.93 -17.72 18.19
C VAL A 229 -11.73 -17.73 19.71
N ARG A 230 -12.23 -16.70 20.42
CA ARG A 230 -12.15 -16.64 21.87
C ARG A 230 -13.03 -17.70 22.56
N GLU A 231 -14.22 -17.98 22.03
CA GLU A 231 -15.07 -19.07 22.53
C GLU A 231 -14.42 -20.44 22.35
N ASP A 232 -13.81 -20.73 21.20
CA ASP A 232 -13.14 -22.01 20.93
C ASP A 232 -11.92 -22.26 21.86
N ASN A 233 -11.15 -21.21 22.15
CA ASN A 233 -9.99 -21.29 23.06
C ASN A 233 -10.40 -21.49 24.53
N LEU A 234 -11.56 -20.98 24.95
CA LEU A 234 -12.08 -21.17 26.30
C LEU A 234 -12.67 -22.57 26.51
N LEU A 235 -13.20 -23.21 25.47
CA LEU A 235 -13.71 -24.57 25.53
C LEU A 235 -12.59 -25.61 25.59
N THR A 236 -11.49 -25.39 24.86
CA THR A 236 -10.31 -26.27 24.84
C THR A 236 -9.43 -26.19 26.09
N GLN A 237 -9.57 -25.14 26.94
CA GLN A 237 -8.90 -25.07 28.25
C GLN A 237 -9.70 -25.73 29.39
N ASN A 238 -10.96 -26.08 29.15
CA ASN A 238 -11.85 -26.71 30.14
C ASN A 238 -12.03 -28.22 29.92
N GLU A 239 -11.33 -28.81 28.95
CA GLU A 239 -11.14 -30.27 28.76
C GLU A 239 -9.75 -30.71 29.23
#